data_AF-A0A1J5KWW0-F1
#
_entry.id   AF-A0A1J5KWW0-F1
#
_cell.length_a   1.000
_cell.length_b   1.000
_cell.length_c   1.000
_cell.angle_alpha   90.00
_cell.angle_beta   90.00
_cell.angle_gamma   90.00
#
_symmetry.space_group_name_H-M   'P 1'
#
loop_
_entity.id
_entity.type
_entity.pdbx_description
1 polymer ?
#
loop_
_entity_poly.entity_id
_entity_poly.type
_entity_poly.pdbx_seq_one_letter_code
_entity_poly.pdbx_strand_id
1 'polypeptide(L)'
;MNNVHAILESSEISQEGSSGGTYNGTTGMMFFLTSDKRRHLKINLSLNFKFTTNTVDVDWSHYQINLTRYADGTNYSVVERINIFDLPNTSEIVNNNGQLFTVSLDTMITVQKNESLALESRLAYDLHNVHAGQETAKIECKLSQISGHLTIEEDSFHEATETKAILAHEMAERLTSITTNNNNSFYSDFLGRTDIGYSSDGEAALTAFSHGFWIRNFTKDESDEEDRFKPLTTSFRDFVESMSTVWNIGVGIEKSAHKEIVRLEELSYFYNRNTTIRLPNQVKKVKRSIANEKYYSSLEIGFNEGGEYEEACGLDEYNVKSTFTTSINRIKKSYTKLSKYKAF
;
A
#
# COMPACT_ATOMS: atom_id res chain seq x y z
N MET A 1 -10.84 8.90 6.29
CA MET A 1 -11.98 8.22 5.63
C MET A 1 -11.59 8.11 4.17
N ASN A 2 -11.06 6.95 3.77
CA ASN A 2 -10.74 6.68 2.38
C ASN A 2 -11.90 5.85 1.84
N ASN A 3 -12.79 6.48 1.07
CA ASN A 3 -13.86 5.80 0.36
C ASN A 3 -13.23 5.11 -0.85
N VAL A 4 -13.13 3.78 -0.80
CA VAL A 4 -12.79 3.01 -2.00
C VAL A 4 -14.06 2.92 -2.84
N HIS A 5 -14.16 3.78 -3.86
CA HIS A 5 -15.21 3.68 -4.89
C HIS A 5 -14.74 2.73 -5.99
N ALA A 6 -15.21 1.49 -5.96
CA ALA A 6 -15.19 0.65 -7.15
C ALA A 6 -16.46 0.92 -7.96
N ILE A 7 -16.35 1.76 -9.01
CA ILE A 7 -17.41 1.91 -10.01
C ILE A 7 -17.13 0.88 -11.10
N LEU A 8 -17.94 -0.17 -11.16
CA LEU A 8 -17.99 -1.04 -12.33
C LEU A 8 -18.82 -0.33 -13.40
N GLU A 9 -18.15 0.46 -14.24
CA GLU A 9 -18.75 1.04 -15.45
C GLU A 9 -18.90 -0.03 -16.53
N SER A 10 -20.02 0.04 -17.24
CA SER A 10 -20.54 -0.98 -18.14
C SER A 10 -19.57 -1.46 -19.21
N SER A 11 -19.32 -2.77 -19.20
CA SER A 11 -19.18 -3.59 -20.41
C SER A 11 -19.96 -4.87 -20.14
N GLU A 12 -20.74 -5.36 -21.09
CA GLU A 12 -21.58 -6.57 -20.97
C GLU A 12 -20.89 -7.69 -20.17
N ILE A 13 -21.19 -7.80 -18.87
CA ILE A 13 -20.79 -8.98 -18.07
C ILE A 13 -21.87 -10.03 -18.30
N SER A 14 -21.97 -10.53 -19.53
CA SER A 14 -22.52 -11.87 -19.75
C SER A 14 -21.34 -12.83 -19.69
N GLN A 15 -21.01 -13.33 -18.51
CA GLN A 15 -20.20 -14.54 -18.45
C GLN A 15 -21.05 -15.71 -18.94
N GLU A 16 -20.99 -15.99 -20.24
CA GLU A 16 -21.48 -17.27 -20.77
C GLU A 16 -20.58 -18.39 -20.22
N GLY A 17 -21.15 -19.32 -19.46
CA GLY A 17 -20.47 -20.57 -19.09
C GLY A 17 -20.07 -20.76 -17.62
N SER A 18 -20.46 -19.88 -16.70
CA SER A 18 -20.31 -20.14 -15.26
C SER A 18 -21.61 -20.69 -14.66
N SER A 19 -21.58 -21.95 -14.21
CA SER A 19 -22.73 -22.62 -13.58
C SER A 19 -22.35 -23.17 -12.21
N GLY A 20 -23.13 -22.85 -11.18
CA GLY A 20 -23.05 -23.45 -9.85
C GLY A 20 -24.16 -24.49 -9.63
N GLY A 21 -24.00 -25.31 -8.60
CA GLY A 21 -25.07 -26.17 -8.08
C GLY A 21 -25.91 -25.45 -7.02
N THR A 22 -26.97 -26.11 -6.55
CA THR A 22 -27.86 -25.59 -5.49
C THR A 22 -27.10 -25.13 -4.24
N TYR A 23 -26.05 -25.87 -3.89
CA TYR A 23 -25.29 -25.70 -2.65
C TYR A 23 -23.90 -25.09 -2.83
N ASN A 24 -23.35 -25.09 -4.06
CA ASN A 24 -21.96 -24.68 -4.31
C ASN A 24 -21.86 -23.77 -5.53
N GLY A 25 -21.10 -22.69 -5.42
CA GLY A 25 -20.76 -21.79 -6.52
C GLY A 25 -19.52 -22.23 -7.29
N THR A 26 -19.10 -21.41 -8.25
CA THR A 26 -17.80 -21.52 -8.92
C THR A 26 -17.11 -20.16 -8.95
N THR A 27 -15.78 -20.14 -9.07
CA THR A 27 -14.99 -18.90 -9.06
C THR A 27 -15.50 -17.85 -10.06
N GLY A 28 -15.95 -18.27 -11.25
CA GLY A 28 -16.46 -17.35 -12.28
C GLY A 28 -17.69 -16.54 -11.86
N MET A 29 -18.49 -17.05 -10.91
CA MET A 29 -19.71 -16.35 -10.47
C MET A 29 -19.43 -15.17 -9.54
N MET A 30 -18.24 -15.12 -8.92
CA MET A 30 -17.95 -14.15 -7.86
C MET A 30 -17.57 -12.79 -8.44
N PHE A 31 -18.28 -11.73 -8.03
CA PHE A 31 -17.82 -10.36 -8.25
C PHE A 31 -16.91 -9.88 -7.12
N PHE A 32 -17.02 -10.50 -5.94
CA PHE A 32 -16.16 -10.25 -4.79
C PHE A 32 -15.57 -11.58 -4.31
N LEU A 33 -14.30 -11.79 -4.61
CA LEU A 33 -13.55 -13.00 -4.26
C LEU A 33 -13.10 -12.95 -2.80
N THR A 34 -13.18 -14.11 -2.14
CA THR A 34 -12.68 -14.46 -0.80
C THR A 34 -12.12 -13.30 0.02
N SER A 35 -12.90 -12.85 1.01
CA SER A 35 -12.47 -11.82 1.95
C SER A 35 -11.30 -12.30 2.81
N ASP A 36 -10.25 -11.51 2.89
CA ASP A 36 -9.07 -11.73 3.75
C ASP A 36 -9.37 -11.49 5.24
N LYS A 37 -10.33 -10.61 5.52
CA LYS A 37 -10.80 -10.23 6.85
C LYS A 37 -12.32 -10.09 6.90
N ARG A 38 -12.88 -9.88 8.08
CA ARG A 38 -14.28 -9.47 8.21
C ARG A 38 -14.46 -8.06 7.66
N ARG A 39 -15.46 -7.85 6.81
CA ARG A 39 -15.78 -6.57 6.16
C ARG A 39 -17.26 -6.25 6.27
N HIS A 40 -17.57 -4.97 6.34
CA HIS A 40 -18.93 -4.43 6.30
C HIS A 40 -19.10 -3.65 5.00
N LEU A 41 -19.79 -4.26 4.04
CA LEU A 41 -19.92 -3.74 2.68
C LEU A 41 -21.30 -3.13 2.49
N LYS A 42 -21.36 -1.88 2.05
CA LYS A 42 -22.58 -1.28 1.52
C LYS A 42 -22.69 -1.67 0.05
N ILE A 43 -23.78 -2.34 -0.30
CA ILE A 43 -24.06 -2.80 -1.65
C ILE A 43 -25.25 -2.01 -2.19
N ASN A 44 -25.01 -1.26 -3.26
CA ASN A 44 -26.03 -0.58 -4.03
C ASN A 44 -26.08 -1.20 -5.43
N LEU A 45 -27.21 -1.79 -5.79
CA LEU A 45 -27.46 -2.39 -7.09
C LEU A 45 -28.68 -1.71 -7.72
N SER A 46 -28.56 -1.40 -9.01
CA SER A 46 -29.68 -1.08 -9.90
C SER A 46 -29.52 -1.91 -11.16
N LEU A 47 -30.52 -2.72 -11.50
CA LEU A 47 -30.47 -3.66 -12.61
C LEU A 47 -31.76 -3.58 -13.43
N ASN A 48 -31.62 -3.37 -14.72
CA ASN A 48 -32.67 -3.46 -15.71
C ASN A 48 -32.40 -4.64 -16.62
N PHE A 49 -33.41 -5.44 -16.91
CA PHE A 49 -33.28 -6.58 -17.82
C PHE A 49 -34.62 -6.94 -18.46
N LYS A 50 -34.55 -7.58 -19.62
CA LYS A 50 -35.68 -8.26 -20.25
C LYS A 50 -35.63 -9.74 -19.91
N PHE A 51 -36.70 -10.22 -19.29
CA PHE A 51 -36.88 -11.64 -18.98
C PHE A 51 -37.55 -12.36 -20.14
N THR A 52 -37.03 -13.51 -20.53
CA THR A 52 -37.64 -14.39 -21.53
C THR A 52 -37.56 -15.84 -21.06
N THR A 53 -38.56 -16.63 -21.41
CA THR A 53 -38.62 -18.04 -21.04
C THR A 53 -39.16 -18.92 -22.16
N ASN A 54 -38.75 -20.18 -22.14
CA ASN A 54 -39.26 -21.26 -22.99
C ASN A 54 -39.55 -22.48 -22.11
N THR A 55 -40.84 -22.76 -21.87
CA THR A 55 -41.30 -23.81 -20.97
C THR A 55 -42.14 -24.84 -21.72
N VAL A 56 -41.83 -26.13 -21.55
CA VAL A 56 -42.63 -27.27 -22.03
C VAL A 56 -42.65 -28.32 -20.93
N ASP A 57 -43.84 -28.73 -20.53
CA ASP A 57 -44.07 -29.87 -19.61
C ASP A 57 -43.26 -29.82 -18.30
N VAL A 58 -43.44 -28.73 -17.55
CA VAL A 58 -42.76 -28.44 -16.27
C VAL A 58 -43.73 -28.67 -15.11
N ASP A 59 -43.33 -29.45 -14.11
CA ASP A 59 -44.15 -29.70 -12.91
C ASP A 59 -44.17 -28.45 -12.03
N TRP A 60 -43.00 -28.05 -11.55
CA TRP A 60 -42.81 -26.80 -10.82
C TRP A 60 -41.51 -26.13 -11.23
N SER A 61 -41.49 -24.80 -11.14
CA SER A 61 -40.30 -24.00 -11.38
C SER A 61 -40.34 -22.70 -10.59
N HIS A 62 -39.15 -22.20 -10.25
CA HIS A 62 -38.93 -21.02 -9.45
C HIS A 62 -37.70 -20.30 -9.98
N TYR A 63 -37.86 -19.03 -10.36
CA TYR A 63 -36.78 -18.21 -10.90
C TYR A 63 -36.51 -17.03 -9.98
N GLN A 64 -35.23 -16.77 -9.70
CA GLN A 64 -34.81 -15.73 -8.77
C GLN A 64 -33.53 -15.03 -9.23
N ILE A 65 -33.39 -13.75 -8.88
CA ILE A 65 -32.09 -13.08 -8.86
C ILE A 65 -31.74 -12.81 -7.41
N ASN A 66 -30.56 -13.25 -6.99
CA ASN A 66 -30.12 -13.20 -5.61
C ASN A 66 -28.72 -12.59 -5.51
N LEU A 67 -28.50 -11.85 -4.43
CA LEU A 67 -27.16 -11.58 -3.92
C LEU A 67 -26.79 -12.72 -2.98
N THR A 68 -25.88 -13.57 -3.43
CA THR A 68 -25.53 -14.82 -2.73
C THR A 68 -24.19 -14.68 -2.04
N ARG A 69 -24.16 -15.08 -0.77
CA ARG A 69 -22.95 -15.17 0.04
C ARG A 69 -22.48 -16.62 0.11
N TYR A 70 -21.19 -16.81 -0.12
CA TYR A 70 -20.54 -18.12 -0.11
C TYR A 70 -19.44 -18.15 0.96
N ALA A 71 -19.13 -19.34 1.49
CA ALA A 71 -18.07 -19.59 2.48
C ALA A 71 -17.11 -20.69 1.99
N ASP A 72 -16.22 -21.11 2.89
CA ASP A 72 -15.21 -22.16 2.69
C ASP A 72 -14.17 -21.83 1.60
N GLY A 73 -13.87 -20.54 1.43
CA GLY A 73 -12.83 -20.06 0.52
C GLY A 73 -13.12 -20.48 -0.92
N THR A 74 -12.27 -21.35 -1.47
CA THR A 74 -12.38 -21.81 -2.86
C THR A 74 -13.45 -22.86 -3.10
N ASN A 75 -14.08 -23.40 -2.05
CA ASN A 75 -15.16 -24.38 -2.19
C ASN A 75 -16.51 -23.71 -2.48
N TYR A 76 -16.67 -22.43 -2.16
CA TYR A 76 -17.87 -21.63 -2.38
C TYR A 76 -19.16 -22.34 -1.93
N SER A 77 -19.22 -22.76 -0.66
CA SER A 77 -20.43 -23.32 -0.06
C SER A 77 -21.45 -22.19 0.18
N VAL A 78 -22.69 -22.33 -0.24
CA VAL A 78 -23.70 -21.28 -0.05
C VAL A 78 -24.00 -21.08 1.44
N VAL A 79 -23.90 -19.84 1.90
CA VAL A 79 -24.28 -19.40 3.25
C VAL A 79 -25.69 -18.83 3.24
N GLU A 80 -25.94 -17.89 2.34
CA GLU A 80 -27.15 -17.07 2.35
C GLU A 80 -27.48 -16.57 0.94
N ARG A 81 -28.78 -16.44 0.65
CA ARG A 81 -29.28 -15.81 -0.57
C ARG A 81 -30.22 -14.67 -0.18
N ILE A 82 -29.82 -13.45 -0.52
CA ILE A 82 -30.65 -12.26 -0.36
C ILE A 82 -31.39 -12.08 -1.67
N ASN A 83 -32.71 -12.26 -1.65
CA ASN A 83 -33.54 -12.16 -2.85
C ASN A 83 -33.69 -10.70 -3.32
N ILE A 84 -33.49 -10.47 -4.62
CA ILE A 84 -33.64 -9.17 -5.28
C ILE A 84 -34.85 -9.19 -6.21
N PHE A 85 -35.07 -10.32 -6.88
CA PHE A 85 -36.18 -10.54 -7.81
C PHE A 85 -36.69 -11.97 -7.67
N ASP A 86 -38.00 -12.16 -7.77
CA ASP A 86 -38.64 -13.45 -7.55
C ASP A 86 -39.82 -13.69 -8.49
N LEU A 87 -39.80 -14.83 -9.19
CA LEU A 87 -40.92 -15.41 -9.92
C LEU A 87 -41.21 -16.79 -9.30
N PRO A 88 -42.10 -16.87 -8.29
CA PRO A 88 -42.16 -17.98 -7.34
C PRO A 88 -42.71 -19.29 -7.88
N ASN A 89 -43.33 -19.29 -9.07
CA ASN A 89 -43.94 -20.48 -9.64
C ASN A 89 -43.93 -20.44 -11.18
N THR A 90 -44.20 -21.58 -11.82
CA THR A 90 -44.23 -21.74 -13.28
C THR A 90 -45.18 -20.76 -13.97
N SER A 91 -46.34 -20.47 -13.37
CA SER A 91 -47.31 -19.52 -13.96
C SER A 91 -46.75 -18.10 -14.01
N GLU A 92 -46.11 -17.64 -12.94
CA GLU A 92 -45.44 -16.33 -12.90
C GLU A 92 -44.30 -16.25 -13.93
N ILE A 93 -43.51 -17.31 -14.08
CA ILE A 93 -42.44 -17.37 -15.10
C ILE A 93 -43.02 -17.20 -16.50
N VAL A 94 -44.08 -17.94 -16.84
CA VAL A 94 -44.70 -17.89 -18.17
C VAL A 94 -45.40 -16.56 -18.43
N ASN A 95 -46.14 -16.04 -17.46
CA ASN A 95 -46.90 -14.79 -17.58
C ASN A 95 -45.99 -13.57 -17.79
N ASN A 96 -44.76 -13.62 -17.28
CA ASN A 96 -43.78 -12.55 -17.39
C ASN A 96 -42.83 -12.71 -18.59
N ASN A 97 -43.10 -13.66 -19.50
CA ASN A 97 -42.29 -13.85 -20.70
C ASN A 97 -42.28 -12.61 -21.59
N GLY A 98 -41.09 -12.07 -21.86
CA GLY A 98 -40.88 -10.89 -22.69
C GLY A 98 -40.99 -9.56 -21.95
N GLN A 99 -41.26 -9.56 -20.64
CA GLN A 99 -41.37 -8.35 -19.83
C GLN A 99 -40.00 -7.74 -19.52
N LEU A 100 -40.01 -6.41 -19.34
CA LEU A 100 -38.88 -5.63 -18.84
C LEU A 100 -39.02 -5.41 -17.34
N PHE A 101 -37.95 -5.62 -16.59
CA PHE A 101 -37.90 -5.43 -15.15
C PHE A 101 -36.80 -4.44 -14.78
N THR A 102 -37.09 -3.67 -13.73
CA THR A 102 -36.14 -2.81 -13.03
C THR A 102 -36.14 -3.22 -11.56
N VAL A 103 -34.98 -3.60 -11.04
CA VAL A 103 -34.82 -4.02 -9.65
C VAL A 103 -33.67 -3.26 -9.01
N SER A 104 -33.77 -3.01 -7.71
CA SER A 104 -32.74 -2.31 -6.95
C SER A 104 -32.56 -2.93 -5.57
N LEU A 105 -31.34 -2.89 -5.06
CA LEU A 105 -30.97 -3.30 -3.72
C LEU A 105 -30.07 -2.24 -3.10
N ASP A 106 -30.40 -1.78 -1.90
CA ASP A 106 -29.53 -0.96 -1.05
C ASP A 106 -29.47 -1.66 0.31
N THR A 107 -28.31 -2.26 0.62
CA THR A 107 -28.16 -3.06 1.84
C THR A 107 -26.74 -3.05 2.37
N MET A 108 -26.60 -3.32 3.66
CA MET A 108 -25.33 -3.57 4.33
C MET A 108 -25.14 -5.07 4.52
N ILE A 109 -24.05 -5.62 4.00
CA ILE A 109 -23.69 -7.03 4.14
C ILE A 109 -22.41 -7.16 4.95
N THR A 110 -22.44 -8.07 5.90
CA THR A 110 -21.22 -8.48 6.62
C THR A 110 -20.65 -9.71 5.95
N VAL A 111 -19.45 -9.58 5.40
CA VAL A 111 -18.69 -10.69 4.80
C VAL A 111 -17.60 -11.10 5.79
N GLN A 112 -17.60 -12.36 6.21
CA GLN A 112 -16.57 -12.89 7.10
C GLN A 112 -15.29 -13.23 6.33
N LYS A 113 -14.20 -13.46 7.06
CA LYS A 113 -12.99 -14.02 6.47
C LYS A 113 -13.32 -15.33 5.75
N ASN A 114 -12.76 -15.51 4.56
CA ASN A 114 -12.98 -16.62 3.64
C ASN A 114 -14.39 -16.70 3.01
N GLU A 115 -15.22 -15.67 3.15
CA GLU A 115 -16.51 -15.58 2.44
C GLU A 115 -16.37 -14.79 1.12
N SER A 116 -17.27 -15.06 0.16
CA SER A 116 -17.33 -14.42 -1.17
C SER A 116 -18.76 -13.95 -1.49
N LEU A 117 -18.91 -13.04 -2.44
CA LEU A 117 -20.22 -12.57 -2.94
C LEU A 117 -20.38 -12.75 -4.45
N ALA A 118 -21.59 -13.14 -4.86
CA ALA A 118 -22.01 -13.23 -6.26
C ALA A 118 -23.40 -12.63 -6.47
N LEU A 119 -23.65 -12.16 -7.70
CA LEU A 119 -24.99 -11.86 -8.19
C LEU A 119 -25.44 -13.05 -9.05
N GLU A 120 -26.38 -13.84 -8.53
CA GLU A 120 -26.81 -15.12 -9.10
C GLU A 120 -28.19 -14.99 -9.74
N SER A 121 -28.32 -15.40 -11.00
CA SER A 121 -29.62 -15.74 -11.61
C SER A 121 -29.84 -17.24 -11.41
N ARG A 122 -30.81 -17.61 -10.57
CA ARG A 122 -31.10 -18.98 -10.20
C ARG A 122 -32.41 -19.45 -10.82
N LEU A 123 -32.37 -20.63 -11.44
CA LEU A 123 -33.55 -21.37 -11.87
C LEU A 123 -33.59 -22.70 -11.12
N ALA A 124 -34.62 -22.92 -10.30
CA ALA A 124 -34.93 -24.21 -9.70
C ALA A 124 -36.17 -24.79 -10.37
N TYR A 125 -36.17 -26.08 -10.67
CA TYR A 125 -37.27 -26.70 -11.41
C TYR A 125 -37.32 -28.20 -11.19
N ASP A 126 -38.48 -28.77 -11.50
CA ASP A 126 -38.71 -30.19 -11.71
C ASP A 126 -39.52 -30.37 -12.99
N LEU A 127 -39.15 -31.37 -13.78
CA LEU A 127 -39.74 -31.64 -15.09
C LEU A 127 -40.63 -32.87 -15.00
N HIS A 128 -41.72 -32.88 -15.75
CA HIS A 128 -42.53 -34.08 -15.85
C HIS A 128 -41.77 -35.21 -16.55
N ASN A 129 -42.10 -36.45 -16.17
CA ASN A 129 -41.57 -37.64 -16.82
C ASN A 129 -42.14 -37.75 -18.23
N VAL A 130 -41.30 -37.54 -19.23
CA VAL A 130 -41.68 -37.65 -20.63
C VAL A 130 -41.77 -39.13 -21.03
N HIS A 131 -42.91 -39.56 -21.58
CA HIS A 131 -43.05 -40.90 -22.16
C HIS A 131 -42.60 -40.95 -23.62
N ALA A 132 -42.26 -42.16 -24.11
CA ALA A 132 -41.82 -42.36 -25.50
C ALA A 132 -42.89 -41.82 -26.49
N GLY A 133 -42.52 -40.82 -27.28
CA GLY A 133 -43.39 -40.17 -28.27
C GLY A 133 -43.95 -38.80 -27.87
N GLN A 134 -43.61 -38.27 -26.70
CA GLN A 134 -43.95 -36.89 -26.29
C GLN A 134 -42.79 -35.91 -26.51
N GLU A 135 -43.09 -34.61 -26.60
CA GLU A 135 -42.09 -33.56 -26.66
C GLU A 135 -41.21 -33.58 -25.40
N THR A 136 -39.92 -33.29 -25.56
CA THR A 136 -38.98 -33.24 -24.43
C THR A 136 -39.36 -32.10 -23.48
N ALA A 137 -39.63 -32.43 -22.21
CA ALA A 137 -39.81 -31.48 -21.14
C ALA A 137 -38.58 -30.56 -21.04
N LYS A 138 -38.82 -29.26 -20.96
CA LYS A 138 -37.76 -28.25 -20.90
C LYS A 138 -38.22 -27.00 -20.17
N ILE A 139 -37.27 -26.36 -19.52
CA ILE A 139 -37.40 -24.99 -19.05
C ILE A 139 -36.10 -24.25 -19.33
N GLU A 140 -36.22 -23.09 -19.96
CA GLU A 140 -35.12 -22.18 -20.19
C GLU A 140 -35.56 -20.79 -19.74
N CYS A 141 -34.71 -20.10 -18.99
CA CYS A 141 -34.90 -18.71 -18.61
C CYS A 141 -33.67 -17.92 -19.08
N LYS A 142 -33.91 -16.82 -19.77
CA LYS A 142 -32.86 -15.96 -20.32
C LYS A 142 -33.11 -14.52 -19.94
N LEU A 143 -32.07 -13.91 -19.38
CA LEU A 143 -31.96 -12.47 -19.21
C LEU A 143 -31.30 -11.87 -20.46
N SER A 144 -31.89 -10.82 -21.01
CA SER A 144 -31.35 -10.08 -22.16
C SER A 144 -31.52 -8.58 -21.92
N GLN A 145 -30.87 -7.73 -22.73
CA GLN A 145 -30.94 -6.26 -22.58
C GLN A 145 -30.57 -5.81 -21.15
N ILE A 146 -29.55 -6.45 -20.58
CA ILE A 146 -29.12 -6.21 -19.21
C ILE A 146 -28.37 -4.88 -19.14
N SER A 147 -28.80 -3.98 -18.29
CA SER A 147 -28.12 -2.71 -18.02
C SER A 147 -28.29 -2.33 -16.56
N GLY A 148 -27.24 -1.81 -15.93
CA GLY A 148 -27.29 -1.54 -14.50
C GLY A 148 -25.96 -1.08 -13.94
N HIS A 149 -25.97 -0.79 -12.64
CA HIS A 149 -24.80 -0.39 -11.87
C HIS A 149 -24.77 -1.14 -10.54
N LEU A 150 -23.59 -1.64 -10.18
CA LEU A 150 -23.28 -2.20 -8.87
C LEU A 150 -22.19 -1.35 -8.24
N THR A 151 -22.46 -0.81 -7.05
CA THR A 151 -21.49 -0.08 -6.25
C THR A 151 -21.29 -0.82 -4.93
N ILE A 152 -20.02 -1.03 -4.59
CA ILE A 152 -19.58 -1.63 -3.34
C ILE A 152 -18.77 -0.57 -2.61
N GLU A 153 -19.21 -0.21 -1.41
CA GLU A 153 -18.52 0.75 -0.55
C GLU A 153 -18.16 0.09 0.78
N GLU A 154 -16.99 0.40 1.30
CA GLU A 154 -16.53 -0.03 2.62
C GLU A 154 -15.88 1.16 3.32
N ASP A 155 -16.26 1.37 4.58
CA ASP A 155 -15.48 2.21 5.49
C ASP A 155 -14.34 1.38 6.07
N SER A 156 -13.18 1.43 5.41
CA SER A 156 -12.00 0.74 5.92
C SER A 156 -11.30 1.59 6.99
N PHE A 157 -11.21 1.03 8.19
CA PHE A 157 -10.38 1.55 9.27
C PHE A 157 -9.27 0.55 9.57
N HIS A 158 -8.05 1.04 9.65
CA HIS A 158 -6.88 0.29 10.06
C HIS A 158 -6.31 0.98 11.29
N GLU A 159 -6.17 0.23 12.39
CA GLU A 159 -5.49 0.75 13.58
C GLU A 159 -4.04 1.10 13.24
N ALA A 160 -3.50 2.11 13.92
CA ALA A 160 -2.11 2.49 13.75
C ALA A 160 -1.21 1.31 14.12
N THR A 161 -0.38 0.89 13.17
CA THR A 161 0.57 -0.20 13.42
C THR A 161 1.80 0.32 14.15
N GLU A 162 2.16 -0.32 15.27
CA GLU A 162 3.44 -0.08 15.91
C GLU A 162 4.54 -0.88 15.21
N THR A 163 5.69 -0.25 14.95
CA THR A 163 6.85 -0.89 14.32
C THR A 163 8.13 -0.57 15.08
N LYS A 164 9.09 -1.49 15.03
CA LYS A 164 10.44 -1.24 15.53
C LYS A 164 11.18 -0.27 14.61
N ALA A 165 11.93 0.63 15.21
CA ALA A 165 12.88 1.52 14.55
C ALA A 165 14.16 1.62 15.39
N ILE A 166 15.27 1.92 14.73
CA ILE A 166 16.56 2.19 15.39
C ILE A 166 16.80 3.69 15.34
N LEU A 167 17.09 4.29 16.48
CA LEU A 167 17.42 5.72 16.56
C LEU A 167 18.85 5.97 16.06
N ALA A 168 19.09 7.18 15.56
CA ALA A 168 20.33 7.53 14.85
C ALA A 168 21.59 7.35 15.70
N HIS A 169 21.49 7.59 17.00
CA HIS A 169 22.60 7.40 17.93
C HIS A 169 23.02 5.93 18.01
N GLU A 170 22.07 5.04 18.30
CA GLU A 170 22.29 3.60 18.41
C GLU A 170 22.79 3.01 17.09
N MET A 171 22.27 3.51 15.96
CA MET A 171 22.75 3.15 14.62
C MET A 171 24.21 3.55 14.43
N ALA A 172 24.57 4.80 14.76
CA ALA A 172 25.93 5.32 14.63
C ALA A 172 26.91 4.56 15.55
N GLU A 173 26.53 4.33 16.80
CA GLU A 173 27.32 3.58 17.77
C GLU A 173 27.56 2.14 17.30
N ARG A 174 26.52 1.47 16.81
CA ARG A 174 26.63 0.09 16.31
C ARG A 174 27.53 0.01 15.08
N LEU A 175 27.33 0.89 14.09
CA LEU A 175 28.13 0.94 12.88
C LEU A 175 29.60 1.30 13.18
N THR A 176 29.83 2.22 14.11
CA THR A 176 31.18 2.56 14.58
C THR A 176 31.82 1.36 15.27
N SER A 177 31.11 0.71 16.19
CA SER A 177 31.62 -0.45 16.93
C SER A 177 32.00 -1.61 16.02
N ILE A 178 31.19 -1.89 14.99
CA ILE A 178 31.49 -2.89 13.96
C ILE A 178 32.75 -2.50 13.18
N THR A 179 32.86 -1.23 12.78
CA THR A 179 33.97 -0.75 11.96
C THR A 179 35.29 -0.71 12.73
N THR A 180 35.26 -0.29 13.99
CA THR A 180 36.45 -0.13 14.85
C THR A 180 36.78 -1.39 15.66
N ASN A 181 35.89 -2.40 15.67
CA ASN A 181 35.94 -3.55 16.56
C ASN A 181 36.17 -3.15 18.04
N ASN A 182 35.53 -2.05 18.46
CA ASN A 182 35.73 -1.43 19.77
C ASN A 182 34.40 -0.84 20.23
N ASN A 183 33.94 -1.26 21.40
CA ASN A 183 32.73 -0.72 21.99
C ASN A 183 33.01 0.67 22.59
N ASN A 184 32.00 1.53 22.67
CA ASN A 184 32.12 2.89 23.21
C ASN A 184 33.18 3.73 22.47
N SER A 185 33.22 3.63 21.14
CA SER A 185 34.09 4.42 20.26
C SER A 185 33.35 5.55 19.56
N PHE A 186 32.08 5.79 19.90
CA PHE A 186 31.22 6.81 19.32
C PHE A 186 30.78 7.83 20.37
N TYR A 187 30.73 9.10 20.00
CA TYR A 187 30.19 10.18 20.81
C TYR A 187 29.56 11.27 19.93
N SER A 188 28.40 11.78 20.33
CA SER A 188 27.70 12.85 19.62
C SER A 188 26.73 13.56 20.56
N ASP A 189 26.97 14.84 20.82
CA ASP A 189 25.99 15.69 21.50
C ASP A 189 24.79 15.95 20.59
N PHE A 190 25.01 16.06 19.28
CA PHE A 190 23.95 16.25 18.27
C PHE A 190 22.93 15.11 18.19
N LEU A 191 23.35 13.86 18.39
CA LEU A 191 22.48 12.68 18.42
C LEU A 191 22.20 12.18 19.84
N GLY A 192 22.87 12.75 20.84
CA GLY A 192 22.80 12.32 22.23
C GLY A 192 21.43 12.53 22.84
N ARG A 193 21.07 11.70 23.82
CA ARG A 193 19.83 11.83 24.58
C ARG A 193 20.07 11.70 26.08
N THR A 194 19.20 12.32 26.85
CA THR A 194 19.21 12.31 28.31
C THR A 194 19.00 10.90 28.89
N ASP A 195 18.19 10.05 28.23
CA ASP A 195 17.95 8.65 28.63
C ASP A 195 19.20 7.76 28.49
N ILE A 196 20.10 8.09 27.56
CA ILE A 196 21.37 7.37 27.34
C ILE A 196 22.59 8.08 27.95
N GLY A 197 22.37 9.05 28.83
CA GLY A 197 23.41 9.66 29.67
C GLY A 197 24.03 10.96 29.16
N TYR A 198 23.44 11.62 28.16
CA TYR A 198 23.85 12.97 27.74
C TYR A 198 23.21 14.04 28.63
N SER A 199 23.83 15.23 28.67
CA SER A 199 23.34 16.33 29.49
C SER A 199 22.05 16.98 28.97
N SER A 200 21.77 16.84 27.67
CA SER A 200 20.59 17.34 26.98
C SER A 200 20.31 16.48 25.76
N ASP A 201 19.06 16.48 25.29
CA ASP A 201 18.71 15.87 24.01
C ASP A 201 19.25 16.73 22.86
N GLY A 202 19.95 16.09 21.92
CA GLY A 202 20.48 16.71 20.72
C GLY A 202 19.39 16.98 19.68
N GLU A 203 19.66 17.89 18.75
CA GLU A 203 18.68 18.36 17.76
C GLU A 203 18.15 17.24 16.85
N ALA A 204 19.00 16.28 16.47
CA ALA A 204 18.60 15.15 15.61
C ALA A 204 18.44 13.83 16.39
N ALA A 205 18.34 13.88 17.72
CA ALA A 205 18.39 12.69 18.57
C ALA A 205 17.20 11.73 18.40
N LEU A 206 16.07 12.23 17.90
CA LEU A 206 14.87 11.44 17.58
C LEU A 206 14.79 11.01 16.11
N THR A 207 15.86 11.21 15.33
CA THR A 207 15.92 10.68 13.96
C THR A 207 15.92 9.15 14.02
N ALA A 208 14.92 8.52 13.42
CA ALA A 208 14.73 7.07 13.44
C ALA A 208 14.89 6.46 12.05
N PHE A 209 15.45 5.25 12.00
CA PHE A 209 15.61 4.45 10.80
C PHE A 209 14.83 3.14 10.95
N SER A 210 14.08 2.79 9.92
CA SER A 210 13.38 1.50 9.87
C SER A 210 13.51 0.88 8.49
N HIS A 211 13.28 -0.43 8.43
CA HIS A 211 13.27 -1.19 7.20
C HIS A 211 11.81 -1.42 6.77
N GLY A 212 11.51 -1.38 5.46
CA GLY A 212 10.14 -1.53 4.97
C GLY A 212 9.48 -2.86 5.37
N PHE A 213 10.27 -3.91 5.64
CA PHE A 213 9.74 -5.16 6.20
C PHE A 213 9.36 -5.02 7.68
N TRP A 214 10.08 -4.22 8.46
CA TRP A 214 9.75 -4.00 9.87
C TRP A 214 8.45 -3.22 10.01
N ILE A 215 8.25 -2.19 9.19
CA ILE A 215 7.02 -1.39 9.14
C ILE A 215 5.79 -2.26 8.79
N ARG A 216 6.00 -3.34 8.05
CA ARG A 216 4.97 -4.33 7.70
C ARG A 216 4.87 -5.48 8.72
N ASN A 217 5.47 -5.34 9.89
CA ASN A 217 5.49 -6.33 10.97
C ASN A 217 6.09 -7.69 10.62
N PHE A 218 7.02 -7.74 9.65
CA PHE A 218 7.88 -8.92 9.53
C PHE A 218 8.89 -8.90 10.67
N THR A 219 8.56 -9.60 11.75
CA THR A 219 9.42 -9.80 12.93
C THR A 219 10.20 -11.09 12.81
N LYS A 220 11.43 -11.11 13.32
CA LYS A 220 12.26 -12.31 13.37
C LYS A 220 11.55 -13.40 14.18
N ASP A 221 11.31 -14.55 13.57
CA ASP A 221 10.82 -15.76 14.23
C ASP A 221 11.83 -16.88 13.98
N GLU A 222 12.57 -17.26 15.02
CA GLU A 222 13.60 -18.29 14.92
C GLU A 222 13.02 -19.71 14.79
N SER A 223 11.69 -19.87 14.94
CA SER A 223 10.99 -21.16 14.83
C SER A 223 10.34 -21.39 13.47
N ASP A 224 10.32 -20.39 12.59
CA ASP A 224 9.71 -20.45 11.27
C ASP A 224 10.77 -20.65 10.17
N GLU A 225 10.72 -21.79 9.47
CA GLU A 225 11.61 -22.07 8.34
C GLU A 225 11.35 -21.15 7.12
N GLU A 226 10.21 -20.44 7.08
CA GLU A 226 9.86 -19.45 6.07
C GLU A 226 9.97 -17.99 6.55
N ASP A 227 10.73 -17.72 7.62
CA ASP A 227 10.88 -16.35 8.16
C ASP A 227 11.31 -15.35 7.07
N ARG A 228 10.42 -14.38 6.81
CA ARG A 228 10.63 -13.31 5.82
C ARG A 228 11.30 -12.07 6.44
N PHE A 229 11.73 -12.14 7.69
CA PHE A 229 12.47 -11.09 8.35
C PHE A 229 13.71 -10.72 7.56
N LYS A 230 13.92 -9.41 7.39
CA LYS A 230 15.12 -8.86 6.78
C LYS A 230 15.78 -7.88 7.74
N PRO A 231 17.07 -8.05 8.08
CA PRO A 231 17.79 -7.08 8.90
C PRO A 231 18.03 -5.78 8.12
N LEU A 232 18.03 -4.66 8.83
CA LEU A 232 18.47 -3.38 8.26
C LEU A 232 19.95 -3.51 7.86
N THR A 233 20.22 -3.39 6.55
CA THR A 233 21.57 -3.54 5.99
C THR A 233 22.05 -2.19 5.46
N THR A 234 23.14 -1.68 6.03
CA THR A 234 23.72 -0.39 5.62
C THR A 234 25.16 -0.26 6.08
N SER A 235 25.84 0.82 5.66
CA SER A 235 27.22 1.12 6.05
C SER A 235 27.31 2.43 6.84
N PHE A 236 28.39 2.57 7.62
CA PHE A 236 28.68 3.84 8.32
C PHE A 236 28.77 5.02 7.35
N ARG A 237 29.34 4.78 6.15
CA ARG A 237 29.44 5.79 5.10
C ARG A 237 28.06 6.27 4.63
N ASP A 238 27.16 5.34 4.31
CA ASP A 238 25.82 5.67 3.81
C ASP A 238 25.01 6.43 4.87
N PHE A 239 25.16 6.01 6.14
CA PHE A 239 24.57 6.69 7.28
C PHE A 239 25.04 8.15 7.38
N VAL A 240 26.36 8.38 7.38
CA VAL A 240 26.94 9.72 7.47
C VAL A 240 26.60 10.58 6.25
N GLU A 241 26.65 10.02 5.04
CA GLU A 241 26.28 10.75 3.81
C GLU A 241 24.81 11.20 3.85
N SER A 242 23.90 10.33 4.31
CA SER A 242 22.49 10.65 4.50
C SER A 242 22.29 11.74 5.56
N MET A 243 22.84 11.52 6.77
CA MET A 243 22.70 12.48 7.86
C MET A 243 23.34 13.84 7.51
N SER A 244 24.47 13.85 6.80
CA SER A 244 25.10 15.08 6.32
C SER A 244 24.26 15.83 5.28
N THR A 245 23.43 15.10 4.53
CA THR A 245 22.51 15.69 3.54
C THR A 245 21.30 16.35 4.21
N VAL A 246 20.74 15.70 5.24
CA VAL A 246 19.53 16.18 5.95
C VAL A 246 19.86 17.22 7.02
N TRP A 247 20.86 16.93 7.85
CA TRP A 247 21.17 17.66 9.07
C TRP A 247 22.44 18.51 8.98
N ASN A 248 23.12 18.52 7.83
CA ASN A 248 24.37 19.27 7.64
C ASN A 248 25.43 18.96 8.73
N ILE A 249 25.64 17.67 9.00
CA ILE A 249 26.63 17.19 9.97
C ILE A 249 28.00 16.90 9.34
N GLY A 250 29.01 16.86 10.20
CA GLY A 250 30.36 16.36 9.93
C GLY A 250 30.77 15.24 10.88
N VAL A 251 31.84 14.53 10.52
CA VAL A 251 32.45 13.49 11.35
C VAL A 251 33.94 13.78 11.50
N GLY A 252 34.44 13.64 12.72
CA GLY A 252 35.85 13.79 13.07
C GLY A 252 36.33 12.67 14.01
N ILE A 253 37.64 12.61 14.23
CA ILE A 253 38.25 11.73 15.22
C ILE A 253 38.84 12.61 16.32
N GLU A 254 38.43 12.38 17.55
CA GLU A 254 38.89 13.12 18.73
C GLU A 254 39.58 12.20 19.73
N LYS A 255 40.44 12.77 20.58
CA LYS A 255 41.07 12.04 21.68
C LYS A 255 40.39 12.40 22.99
N SER A 256 39.79 11.40 23.63
CA SER A 256 39.25 11.52 24.99
C SER A 256 39.97 10.54 25.91
N ALA A 257 40.60 11.04 26.97
CA ALA A 257 41.27 10.25 28.01
C ALA A 257 42.17 9.09 27.49
N HIS A 258 42.90 9.34 26.38
CA HIS A 258 43.81 8.41 25.69
C HIS A 258 43.16 7.39 24.72
N LYS A 259 41.86 7.51 24.47
CA LYS A 259 41.15 6.75 23.43
C LYS A 259 40.76 7.66 22.27
N GLU A 260 40.92 7.16 21.04
CA GLU A 260 40.35 7.80 19.86
C GLU A 260 38.86 7.46 19.75
N ILE A 261 38.03 8.49 19.60
CA ILE A 261 36.58 8.37 19.48
C ILE A 261 36.15 9.03 18.17
N VAL A 262 35.15 8.42 17.53
CA VAL A 262 34.44 9.00 16.40
C VAL A 262 33.45 10.03 16.94
N ARG A 263 33.64 11.28 16.53
CA ARG A 263 32.81 12.43 16.90
C ARG A 263 31.92 12.81 15.74
N LEU A 264 30.61 12.83 15.94
CA LEU A 264 29.63 13.26 14.93
C LEU A 264 28.87 14.47 15.47
N GLU A 265 28.95 15.60 14.76
CA GLU A 265 28.35 16.86 15.18
C GLU A 265 27.86 17.66 13.97
N GLU A 266 27.13 18.74 14.23
CA GLU A 266 26.89 19.76 13.21
C GLU A 266 28.20 20.18 12.53
N LEU A 267 28.13 20.47 11.24
CA LEU A 267 29.32 20.84 10.47
C LEU A 267 30.05 22.05 11.07
N SER A 268 29.31 22.99 11.69
CA SER A 268 29.79 24.18 12.39
C SER A 268 30.81 23.88 13.51
N TYR A 269 30.65 22.76 14.23
CA TYR A 269 31.49 22.34 15.35
C TYR A 269 32.96 22.19 14.94
N PHE A 270 33.21 21.70 13.73
CA PHE A 270 34.56 21.44 13.22
C PHE A 270 35.29 22.70 12.71
N TYR A 271 34.62 23.86 12.66
CA TYR A 271 35.22 25.11 12.18
C TYR A 271 35.71 25.98 13.34
N ASN A 272 37.01 26.22 13.38
CA ASN A 272 37.61 27.15 14.32
C ASN A 272 37.32 28.61 13.93
N ARG A 273 36.53 29.32 14.74
CA ARG A 273 36.24 30.76 14.56
C ARG A 273 37.34 31.69 15.08
N ASN A 274 38.38 31.15 15.72
CA ASN A 274 39.44 31.97 16.28
C ASN A 274 40.32 32.60 15.19
N THR A 275 40.72 33.84 15.44
CA THR A 275 41.71 34.51 14.58
C THR A 275 43.08 33.91 14.87
N THR A 276 43.58 33.05 13.97
CA THR A 276 44.92 32.44 14.12
C THR A 276 46.03 33.48 14.01
N ILE A 277 45.90 34.43 13.08
CA ILE A 277 46.92 35.45 12.82
C ILE A 277 46.24 36.77 12.51
N ARG A 278 46.63 37.84 13.23
CA ARG A 278 46.27 39.21 12.91
C ARG A 278 47.46 39.89 12.24
N LEU A 279 47.27 40.38 11.02
CA LEU A 279 48.31 41.08 10.26
C LEU A 279 48.03 42.60 10.34
N PRO A 280 48.69 43.35 11.24
CA PRO A 280 48.38 44.76 11.49
C PRO A 280 48.83 45.71 10.37
N ASN A 281 49.76 45.26 9.51
CA ASN A 281 50.31 46.04 8.41
C ASN A 281 49.90 45.43 7.06
N GLN A 282 49.86 46.25 6.01
CA GLN A 282 49.51 45.80 4.66
C GLN A 282 50.50 44.74 4.15
N VAL A 283 49.98 43.57 3.79
CA VAL A 283 50.77 42.46 3.25
C VAL A 283 51.25 42.80 1.84
N LYS A 284 52.56 42.74 1.61
CA LYS A 284 53.19 42.93 0.28
C LYS A 284 53.32 41.58 -0.43
N LYS A 285 53.25 41.59 -1.78
CA LYS A 285 53.40 40.39 -2.66
C LYS A 285 52.30 39.33 -2.51
N VAL A 286 51.04 39.73 -2.30
CA VAL A 286 49.90 38.81 -2.27
C VAL A 286 49.69 38.17 -3.63
N LYS A 287 49.66 36.83 -3.67
CA LYS A 287 49.21 36.06 -4.84
C LYS A 287 47.77 35.64 -4.61
N ARG A 288 46.91 35.88 -5.59
CA ARG A 288 45.50 35.46 -5.57
C ARG A 288 45.28 34.45 -6.67
N SER A 289 44.60 33.37 -6.34
CA SER A 289 44.11 32.37 -7.29
C SER A 289 42.60 32.25 -7.13
N ILE A 290 41.93 31.83 -8.21
CA ILE A 290 40.49 31.58 -8.19
C ILE A 290 40.28 30.12 -7.82
N ALA A 291 39.44 29.87 -6.82
CA ALA A 291 39.01 28.53 -6.42
C ALA A 291 37.86 28.05 -7.32
N ASN A 292 38.14 27.88 -8.62
CA ASN A 292 37.15 27.49 -9.63
C ASN A 292 36.42 26.18 -9.26
N GLU A 293 37.08 25.31 -8.51
CA GLU A 293 36.52 24.05 -8.00
C GLU A 293 35.36 24.23 -7.01
N LYS A 294 35.18 25.42 -6.43
CA LYS A 294 34.07 25.71 -5.50
C LYS A 294 32.87 26.34 -6.19
N TYR A 295 32.94 26.56 -7.50
CA TYR A 295 31.84 27.14 -8.26
C TYR A 295 30.96 26.06 -8.87
N TYR A 296 29.67 26.17 -8.62
CA TYR A 296 28.65 25.23 -9.08
C TYR A 296 27.54 26.00 -9.79
N SER A 297 27.12 25.51 -10.95
CA SER A 297 26.03 26.07 -11.75
C SER A 297 24.67 25.46 -11.43
N SER A 298 24.68 24.25 -10.89
CA SER A 298 23.49 23.51 -10.47
C SER A 298 23.72 22.86 -9.11
N LEU A 299 22.63 22.70 -8.36
CA LEU A 299 22.59 22.02 -7.08
C LEU A 299 21.57 20.88 -7.16
N GLU A 300 21.95 19.69 -6.71
CA GLU A 300 21.09 18.52 -6.62
C GLU A 300 21.07 18.08 -5.16
N ILE A 301 19.94 18.25 -4.48
CA ILE A 301 19.79 18.05 -3.04
C ILE A 301 18.52 17.22 -2.77
N GLY A 302 18.54 16.40 -1.73
CA GLY A 302 17.37 15.65 -1.25
C GLY A 302 17.63 14.15 -1.17
N PHE A 303 16.65 13.36 -1.58
CA PHE A 303 16.71 11.89 -1.53
C PHE A 303 16.91 11.31 -2.93
N ASN A 304 17.72 10.26 -3.04
CA ASN A 304 18.04 9.64 -4.33
C ASN A 304 16.83 8.90 -4.93
N GLU A 305 15.97 8.36 -4.07
CA GLU A 305 14.73 7.69 -4.44
C GLU A 305 13.57 8.32 -3.67
N GLY A 306 12.47 8.64 -4.38
CA GLY A 306 11.21 9.07 -3.78
C GLY A 306 10.22 7.91 -3.63
N GLY A 307 9.01 8.23 -3.17
CA GLY A 307 7.87 7.31 -3.21
C GLY A 307 7.35 7.19 -4.65
N GLU A 308 7.54 6.02 -5.27
CA GLU A 308 6.76 5.63 -6.44
C GLU A 308 5.40 5.14 -5.92
N TYR A 309 4.45 6.07 -5.75
CA TYR A 309 3.09 5.70 -5.36
C TYR A 309 2.32 5.27 -6.62
N GLU A 310 1.99 3.98 -6.72
CA GLU A 310 1.18 3.42 -7.83
C GLU A 310 -0.31 3.84 -7.78
N GLU A 311 -0.73 4.65 -6.80
CA GLU A 311 -2.12 5.07 -6.65
C GLU A 311 -2.40 6.39 -7.39
N ALA A 312 -3.47 6.39 -8.21
CA ALA A 312 -4.01 7.52 -8.95
C ALA A 312 -4.50 8.71 -8.08
N CYS A 313 -4.30 8.64 -6.76
CA CYS A 313 -4.66 9.68 -5.79
C CYS A 313 -3.49 10.04 -4.84
N GLY A 314 -2.24 9.80 -5.24
CA GLY A 314 -1.07 10.24 -4.48
C GLY A 314 -0.89 11.76 -4.52
N LEU A 315 -0.92 12.41 -3.35
CA LEU A 315 -0.32 13.73 -3.15
C LEU A 315 1.16 13.70 -3.59
N ASP A 316 1.66 14.79 -4.17
CA ASP A 316 3.06 14.89 -4.58
C ASP A 316 4.01 14.62 -3.39
N GLU A 317 4.91 13.65 -3.55
CA GLU A 317 5.96 13.35 -2.57
C GLU A 317 6.94 14.52 -2.49
N TYR A 318 7.08 15.15 -1.32
CA TYR A 318 7.99 16.27 -1.13
C TYR A 318 9.43 15.81 -0.83
N ASN A 319 9.63 14.57 -0.41
CA ASN A 319 10.95 13.99 -0.13
C ASN A 319 11.62 13.44 -1.40
N VAL A 320 11.74 14.27 -2.44
CA VAL A 320 12.34 13.89 -3.73
C VAL A 320 13.64 14.64 -4.01
N LYS A 321 14.34 14.21 -5.06
CA LYS A 321 15.48 14.93 -5.62
C LYS A 321 15.04 16.30 -6.14
N SER A 322 15.53 17.36 -5.50
CA SER A 322 15.32 18.74 -5.94
C SER A 322 16.54 19.26 -6.70
N THR A 323 16.28 19.93 -7.83
CA THR A 323 17.34 20.53 -8.67
C THR A 323 17.18 22.04 -8.71
N PHE A 324 18.25 22.76 -8.38
CA PHE A 324 18.30 24.21 -8.41
C PHE A 324 19.40 24.70 -9.36
N THR A 325 19.21 25.89 -9.91
CA THR A 325 20.24 26.59 -10.70
C THR A 325 20.79 27.76 -9.90
N THR A 326 22.10 27.98 -9.99
CA THR A 326 22.73 29.14 -9.36
C THR A 326 22.83 30.30 -10.35
N SER A 327 23.22 31.48 -9.87
CA SER A 327 23.52 32.63 -10.74
C SER A 327 24.76 32.43 -11.63
N ILE A 328 25.50 31.33 -11.45
CA ILE A 328 26.70 31.00 -12.22
C ILE A 328 26.30 30.11 -13.40
N ASN A 329 26.23 30.68 -14.60
CA ASN A 329 25.76 29.97 -15.80
C ASN A 329 26.85 29.59 -16.82
N ARG A 330 28.09 30.06 -16.63
CA ARG A 330 29.20 29.86 -17.60
C ARG A 330 29.94 28.53 -17.45
N ILE A 331 29.84 27.90 -16.30
CA ILE A 331 30.50 26.62 -15.98
C ILE A 331 29.42 25.55 -15.86
N LYS A 332 29.74 24.31 -16.25
CA LYS A 332 28.83 23.16 -16.13
C LYS A 332 29.33 22.27 -15.00
N LYS A 333 28.99 22.62 -13.76
CA LYS A 333 29.37 21.84 -12.57
C LYS A 333 28.21 21.73 -11.60
N SER A 334 27.80 20.50 -11.29
CA SER A 334 26.74 20.22 -10.31
C SER A 334 27.33 19.94 -8.94
N TYR A 335 26.72 20.49 -7.89
CA TYR A 335 26.94 20.07 -6.51
C TYR A 335 25.84 19.10 -6.10
N THR A 336 26.21 17.88 -5.75
CA THR A 336 25.25 16.81 -5.45
C THR A 336 25.39 16.36 -4.00
N LYS A 337 24.27 16.41 -3.26
CA LYS A 337 24.10 15.89 -1.90
C LYS A 337 22.78 15.14 -1.85
N LEU A 338 22.84 13.83 -2.08
CA LEU A 338 21.67 12.97 -2.11
C LEU A 338 21.78 11.91 -1.01
N SER A 339 20.74 11.78 -0.21
CA SER A 339 20.62 10.69 0.75
C SER A 339 20.27 9.39 0.03
N LYS A 340 20.88 8.28 0.49
CA LYS A 340 20.57 6.92 0.05
C LYS A 340 19.35 6.32 0.72
N TYR A 341 18.93 6.87 1.86
CA TYR A 341 17.72 6.42 2.53
C TYR A 341 16.51 7.12 1.93
N LYS A 342 15.32 6.57 2.17
CA LYS A 342 14.05 7.24 1.88
C LYS A 342 13.57 7.93 3.14
N ALA A 343 13.01 9.12 3.00
CA ALA A 343 12.20 9.73 4.05
C ALA A 343 10.72 9.46 3.76
N PHE A 344 9.96 9.30 4.84
CA PHE A 344 8.52 9.08 4.84
C PHE A 344 7.85 10.17 5.66
#